data_AF-A0A2W1BFT7-F1
#
_entry.id   AF-A0A2W1BFT7-F1
#
_cell.length_a   1.000
_cell.length_b   1.000
_cell.length_c   1.000
_cell.angle_alpha   90.00
_cell.angle_beta   90.00
_cell.angle_gamma   90.00
#
_symmetry.space_group_name_H-M   'P 1'
#
loop_
_entity.id
_entity.type
_entity.pdbx_description
1 polymer ?
#
loop_
_entity_poly.entity_id
_entity_poly.type
_entity_poly.pdbx_seq_one_letter_code
_entity_poly.pdbx_strand_id
1 'polypeptide(L)'
;MCQFILWLCLLAVIFVTLSDCKMIPVTKRTPRPKKTKYILPKDFLERGKSLLASVKIPNQEFCSEMILLPEDQYVVLPWWFNYCQELREKSAKGITGNVHYTAIHRHILDELQAYKKKVREKQQKKMKYQMELAS
;
A
#
# COMPACT_ATOMS: atom_id res chain seq x y z
N MET A 1 2.18 20.10 58.20
CA MET A 1 1.29 18.95 57.95
C MET A 1 0.16 19.25 56.96
N CYS A 2 -0.50 20.41 57.02
CA CYS A 2 -1.59 20.77 56.07
C CYS A 2 -1.21 20.70 54.58
N GLN A 3 0.01 21.10 54.22
CA GLN A 3 0.47 21.14 52.82
C GLN A 3 0.69 19.75 52.20
N PHE A 4 1.06 18.77 53.02
CA PHE A 4 1.21 17.37 52.60
C PHE A 4 -0.16 16.73 52.31
N ILE A 5 -1.16 17.05 53.14
CA ILE A 5 -2.53 16.55 52.96
C ILE A 5 -3.14 17.13 51.68
N LEU A 6 -2.91 18.42 51.42
CA LEU A 6 -3.39 19.07 50.19
C LEU A 6 -2.80 18.42 48.92
N TRP A 7 -1.52 18.05 48.96
CA TRP A 7 -0.83 17.36 47.88
C TRP A 7 -1.37 15.95 47.63
N LEU A 8 -1.63 15.18 48.69
CA LEU A 8 -2.22 13.84 48.59
C LEU A 8 -3.64 13.88 48.02
N CYS A 9 -4.44 14.88 48.40
CA CYS A 9 -5.78 15.08 47.82
C CYS A 9 -5.72 15.43 46.32
N LEU A 10 -4.80 16.31 45.91
CA LEU A 10 -4.60 16.66 44.50
C LEU A 10 -4.19 15.44 43.67
N LEU A 11 -3.25 14.63 44.16
CA LEU A 11 -2.84 13.39 43.49
C LEU A 11 -3.97 12.37 43.38
N ALA A 12 -4.81 12.24 44.42
CA ALA A 12 -5.97 11.35 44.37
C ALA A 12 -7.00 11.81 43.31
N VAL A 13 -7.28 13.11 43.21
CA VAL A 13 -8.19 13.67 42.19
C VAL A 13 -7.65 13.44 40.78
N ILE A 14 -6.34 13.61 40.56
CA ILE A 14 -5.70 13.32 39.26
C ILE A 14 -5.81 11.83 38.93
N PHE A 15 -5.60 10.95 39.91
CA PHE A 15 -5.65 9.50 39.67
C PHE A 15 -7.06 9.01 39.35
N VAL A 16 -8.08 9.53 40.05
CA VAL A 16 -9.49 9.21 39.78
C VAL A 16 -9.91 9.72 38.40
N THR A 17 -9.55 10.95 38.04
CA THR A 17 -9.88 11.51 36.72
C THR A 17 -9.18 10.75 35.57
N LEU A 18 -7.93 10.31 35.75
CA LEU A 18 -7.24 9.47 34.77
C LEU A 18 -7.83 8.05 34.65
N SER A 19 -8.38 7.51 35.73
CA SER A 19 -8.99 6.16 35.74
C SER A 19 -10.36 6.13 35.07
N ASP A 20 -11.16 7.18 35.25
CA ASP A 20 -12.49 7.31 34.63
C ASP A 20 -12.44 7.80 33.18
N CYS A 21 -11.37 8.52 32.80
CA CYS A 21 -11.05 8.74 31.40
C CYS A 21 -10.61 7.41 30.76
N LYS A 22 -11.58 6.62 30.29
CA LYS A 22 -11.42 5.52 29.31
C LYS A 22 -10.84 6.04 27.98
N MET A 23 -9.65 6.63 28.02
CA MET A 23 -8.84 7.09 26.88
C MET A 23 -8.01 5.95 26.28
N ILE A 24 -8.38 4.70 26.54
CA ILE A 24 -7.91 3.58 25.73
C ILE A 24 -9.10 3.20 24.87
N PRO A 25 -9.13 3.61 23.58
CA PRO A 25 -10.10 3.05 22.66
C PRO A 25 -9.84 1.55 22.64
N VAL A 26 -10.73 0.79 23.28
CA VAL A 26 -10.81 -0.65 23.09
C VAL A 26 -11.12 -0.82 21.61
N THR A 27 -10.07 -1.07 20.82
CA THR A 27 -10.18 -1.36 19.40
C THR A 27 -10.99 -2.64 19.30
N LYS A 28 -12.32 -2.50 19.17
CA LYS A 28 -13.19 -3.59 18.76
C LYS A 28 -12.59 -4.10 17.47
N ARG A 29 -12.00 -5.30 17.51
CA ARG A 29 -11.44 -5.97 16.33
C ARG A 29 -12.56 -6.00 15.31
N THR A 30 -12.46 -5.14 14.30
CA THR A 30 -13.39 -5.11 13.18
C THR A 30 -13.43 -6.54 12.62
N PRO A 31 -14.59 -7.21 12.55
CA PRO A 31 -14.66 -8.53 11.96
C PRO A 31 -14.09 -8.40 10.54
N ARG A 32 -13.02 -9.15 10.25
CA ARG A 32 -12.37 -9.12 8.94
C ARG A 32 -13.46 -9.29 7.88
N PRO A 33 -13.62 -8.37 6.92
CA PRO A 33 -14.60 -8.53 5.86
C PRO A 33 -14.31 -9.87 5.18
N LYS A 34 -15.31 -10.76 5.15
CA LYS A 34 -15.24 -11.99 4.36
C LYS A 34 -14.93 -11.55 2.94
N LYS A 35 -13.76 -11.94 2.42
CA LYS A 35 -13.37 -11.65 1.03
C LYS A 35 -14.40 -12.30 0.12
N THR A 36 -15.37 -11.51 -0.34
CA THR A 36 -16.29 -11.93 -1.40
C THR A 36 -15.42 -12.19 -2.62
N LYS A 37 -15.31 -13.46 -3.04
CA LYS A 37 -14.66 -13.81 -4.30
C LYS A 37 -15.60 -13.38 -5.42
N TYR A 38 -15.47 -12.13 -5.84
CA TYR A 38 -16.11 -11.67 -7.07
C TYR A 38 -15.47 -12.44 -8.23
N ILE A 39 -16.23 -13.34 -8.83
CA ILE A 39 -15.83 -14.04 -10.06
C ILE A 39 -16.20 -13.09 -11.19
N LEU A 40 -15.20 -12.36 -11.70
CA LEU A 40 -15.41 -11.49 -12.85
C LEU A 40 -15.68 -12.36 -14.09
N PRO A 41 -16.66 -12.02 -14.94
CA PRO A 41 -16.92 -12.74 -16.19
C PRO A 41 -15.66 -12.80 -17.06
N LYS A 42 -15.42 -13.95 -17.70
CA LYS A 42 -14.20 -14.18 -18.51
C LYS A 42 -14.05 -13.14 -19.62
N ASP A 43 -15.15 -12.73 -20.24
CA ASP A 43 -15.17 -11.75 -21.33
C ASP A 43 -14.69 -10.36 -20.89
N PHE A 44 -14.95 -9.99 -19.63
CA PHE A 44 -14.45 -8.76 -19.01
C PHE A 44 -12.94 -8.86 -18.72
N LEU A 45 -12.48 -10.05 -18.35
CA LEU A 45 -11.07 -10.31 -18.10
C LEU A 45 -10.25 -10.29 -19.39
N GLU A 46 -10.80 -10.82 -20.49
CA GLU A 46 -10.15 -10.80 -21.81
C GLU A 46 -10.15 -9.41 -22.44
N ARG A 47 -11.27 -8.68 -22.41
CA ARG A 47 -11.30 -7.26 -22.81
C ARG A 47 -10.42 -6.38 -21.92
N GLY A 48 -10.38 -6.69 -20.62
CA GLY A 48 -9.50 -6.01 -19.67
C GLY A 48 -8.03 -6.21 -20.04
N LYS A 49 -7.62 -7.42 -20.45
CA LYS A 49 -6.25 -7.71 -20.91
C LYS A 49 -5.90 -7.00 -22.21
N SER A 50 -6.80 -6.96 -23.19
CA SER A 50 -6.56 -6.25 -24.45
C SER A 50 -6.46 -4.74 -24.24
N LEU A 51 -7.32 -4.19 -23.36
CA LEU A 51 -7.23 -2.79 -22.95
C LEU A 51 -5.94 -2.52 -22.16
N LEU A 52 -5.55 -3.40 -21.22
CA LEU A 52 -4.30 -3.26 -20.49
C LEU A 52 -3.07 -3.23 -21.40
N ALA A 53 -3.10 -3.99 -22.51
CA ALA A 53 -2.03 -4.00 -23.49
C ALA A 53 -1.92 -2.66 -24.25
N SER A 54 -3.05 -1.97 -24.47
CA SER A 54 -3.08 -0.61 -25.05
C SER A 54 -2.85 0.51 -24.04
N VAL A 55 -3.12 0.26 -22.76
CA VAL A 55 -2.94 1.23 -21.68
C VAL A 55 -1.47 1.27 -21.31
N LYS A 56 -0.78 2.29 -21.81
CA LYS A 56 0.57 2.62 -21.33
C LYS A 56 0.46 3.05 -19.87
N ILE A 57 1.05 2.27 -18.97
CA ILE A 57 1.25 2.69 -17.58
C ILE A 57 2.33 3.78 -17.60
N PRO A 58 2.13 4.93 -16.96
CA PRO A 58 3.11 6.00 -16.97
C PRO A 58 4.43 5.49 -16.39
N ASN A 59 5.50 5.64 -17.15
CA ASN A 59 6.87 5.44 -16.73
C ASN A 59 7.62 6.79 -16.82
N GLN A 60 8.82 6.83 -16.24
CA GLN A 60 9.64 8.04 -16.22
C GLN A 60 9.97 8.54 -17.63
N GLU A 61 10.21 7.62 -18.57
CA GLU A 61 10.47 7.89 -19.98
C GLU A 61 9.29 8.63 -20.63
N PHE A 62 8.07 8.15 -20.41
CA PHE A 62 6.85 8.77 -20.95
C PHE A 62 6.62 10.18 -20.38
N CYS A 63 6.85 10.41 -19.09
CA CYS A 63 6.77 11.75 -18.49
C CYS A 63 7.85 12.72 -19.02
N SER A 64 8.96 12.18 -19.54
CA SER A 64 10.03 12.97 -20.15
C SER A 64 9.73 13.32 -21.62
N GLU A 65 9.03 12.43 -22.34
CA GLU A 65 8.62 12.64 -23.73
C GLU A 65 7.38 13.52 -23.84
N MET A 66 6.42 13.39 -22.92
CA MET A 66 5.17 14.15 -22.92
C MET A 66 5.26 15.39 -22.04
N ILE A 67 5.12 16.57 -22.64
CA ILE A 67 4.87 17.82 -21.92
C ILE A 67 3.37 17.92 -21.65
N LEU A 68 2.95 17.41 -20.49
CA LEU A 68 1.57 17.56 -20.03
C LEU A 68 1.34 19.02 -19.61
N LEU A 69 0.73 19.82 -20.49
CA LEU A 69 0.24 21.16 -20.13
C LEU A 69 -1.16 21.04 -19.50
N PRO A 70 -1.51 21.90 -18.53
CA PRO A 70 -2.83 21.89 -17.92
C PRO A 70 -3.96 22.27 -18.91
N GLU A 71 -3.60 22.88 -20.03
CA GLU A 71 -4.50 23.29 -21.11
C GLU A 71 -4.86 22.13 -22.05
N ASP A 72 -4.02 21.11 -22.11
CA ASP A 72 -4.25 19.96 -22.97
C ASP A 72 -5.24 19.00 -22.30
N GLN A 73 -6.41 18.83 -22.92
CA GLN A 73 -7.45 17.90 -22.46
C GLN A 73 -7.01 16.45 -22.72
N TYR A 74 -6.14 15.94 -21.86
CA TYR A 74 -5.83 14.52 -21.88
C TYR A 74 -6.87 13.74 -21.07
N VAL A 75 -7.32 12.60 -21.60
CA VAL A 75 -8.05 11.55 -20.84
C VAL A 75 -7.04 10.79 -19.97
N VAL A 76 -6.25 11.55 -19.23
CA VAL A 76 -5.19 11.07 -18.36
C VAL A 76 -5.78 11.15 -16.97
N LEU A 77 -5.88 10.00 -16.31
CA LEU A 77 -6.43 9.92 -14.95
C LEU A 77 -5.74 10.97 -14.07
N PRO A 78 -6.44 11.72 -13.20
CA PRO A 78 -5.84 12.82 -12.43
C PRO A 78 -4.54 12.46 -11.68
N TRP A 79 -4.38 11.20 -11.27
CA TRP A 79 -3.16 10.72 -10.61
C TRP A 79 -1.93 10.63 -11.53
N TRP A 80 -2.09 10.47 -12.84
CA TRP A 80 -0.98 10.45 -13.82
C TRP A 80 -0.33 11.83 -13.96
N PHE A 81 -1.15 12.88 -14.06
CA PHE A 81 -0.65 14.26 -14.10
C PHE A 81 0.20 14.56 -12.86
N ASN A 82 -0.35 14.24 -11.67
CA ASN A 82 0.37 14.42 -10.41
C ASN A 82 1.69 13.64 -10.35
N TYR A 83 1.71 12.42 -10.87
CA TYR A 83 2.93 11.60 -10.93
C TYR A 83 4.03 12.24 -11.80
N CYS A 84 3.68 12.67 -13.02
CA CYS A 84 4.66 13.31 -13.90
C CYS A 84 5.11 14.68 -13.39
N GLN A 85 4.21 15.44 -12.75
CA GLN A 85 4.57 16.71 -12.11
C GLN A 85 5.55 16.49 -10.95
N GLU A 86 5.28 15.51 -10.07
CA GLU A 86 6.17 15.18 -8.95
C GLU A 86 7.57 14.77 -9.43
N LEU A 87 7.67 14.02 -10.53
CA LEU A 87 8.94 13.66 -11.15
C LEU A 87 9.72 14.89 -11.66
N ARG A 88 9.03 15.84 -12.32
CA ARG A 88 9.66 17.08 -12.82
C ARG A 88 10.13 17.98 -11.69
N GLU A 89 9.34 18.12 -10.64
CA GLU A 89 9.73 18.89 -9.46
C GLU A 89 10.95 18.27 -8.78
N LYS A 90 11.06 16.93 -8.75
CA LYS A 90 12.22 16.22 -8.21
C LYS A 90 13.47 16.43 -9.08
N SER A 91 13.34 16.37 -10.41
CA SER A 91 14.47 16.62 -11.31
C SER A 91 14.93 18.08 -11.24
N ALA A 92 14.00 19.04 -11.16
CA ALA A 92 14.31 20.47 -11.05
C ALA A 92 15.02 20.82 -9.73
N LYS A 93 14.68 20.12 -8.63
CA LYS A 93 15.32 20.29 -7.32
C LYS A 93 16.68 19.59 -7.20
N GLY A 94 17.17 18.94 -8.26
CA GLY A 94 18.47 18.24 -8.25
C GLY A 94 18.52 17.07 -7.27
N ILE A 95 17.37 16.54 -6.85
CA ILE A 95 17.29 15.46 -5.88
C ILE A 95 17.56 14.14 -6.61
N THR A 96 18.82 13.87 -6.88
CA THR A 96 19.29 12.55 -7.33
C THR A 96 19.46 11.65 -6.11
N GLY A 97 18.34 11.11 -5.65
CA GLY A 97 18.29 10.21 -4.50
C GLY A 97 16.89 9.62 -4.37
N ASN A 98 16.80 8.33 -4.05
CA ASN A 98 15.54 7.61 -3.96
C ASN A 98 14.77 8.08 -2.71
N VAL A 99 14.02 9.17 -2.83
CA VAL A 99 13.34 9.83 -1.70
C VAL A 99 12.08 9.06 -1.31
N HIS A 100 12.13 8.42 -0.15
CA HIS A 100 11.00 8.06 0.70
C HIS A 100 9.84 7.24 0.12
N TYR A 101 10.11 6.34 -0.82
CA TYR A 101 9.19 5.21 -1.09
C TYR A 101 9.45 3.99 -0.18
N THR A 102 10.36 4.08 0.79
CA THR A 102 11.07 2.91 1.30
C THR A 102 10.24 1.94 2.13
N ALA A 103 9.28 2.37 2.96
CA ALA A 103 8.55 1.42 3.81
C ALA A 103 7.49 0.64 3.02
N ILE A 104 6.60 1.34 2.32
CA ILE A 104 5.52 0.71 1.55
C ILE A 104 6.09 -0.02 0.34
N HIS A 105 7.06 0.57 -0.38
CA HIS A 105 7.66 -0.09 -1.53
C HIS A 105 8.54 -1.28 -1.12
N ARG A 106 9.28 -1.23 0.00
CA ARG A 106 9.90 -2.46 0.56
C ARG A 106 8.86 -3.49 0.86
N HIS A 107 7.79 -3.13 1.56
CA HIS A 107 6.77 -4.09 1.95
C HIS A 107 6.15 -4.77 0.72
N ILE A 108 5.87 -4.01 -0.34
CA ILE A 108 5.40 -4.55 -1.62
C ILE A 108 6.45 -5.47 -2.26
N LEU A 109 7.72 -5.07 -2.29
CA LEU A 109 8.81 -5.88 -2.86
C LEU A 109 9.02 -7.19 -2.07
N ASP A 110 8.98 -7.12 -0.74
CA ASP A 110 9.12 -8.27 0.16
C ASP A 110 7.95 -9.25 -0.02
N GLU A 111 6.72 -8.74 -0.10
CA GLU A 111 5.53 -9.56 -0.39
C GLU A 111 5.62 -10.22 -1.78
N LEU A 112 6.08 -9.49 -2.80
CA LEU A 112 6.28 -10.03 -4.15
C LEU A 112 7.36 -11.11 -4.19
N GLN A 113 8.47 -10.93 -3.47
CA GLN A 113 9.52 -11.93 -3.36
C GLN A 113 9.04 -13.17 -2.60
N ALA A 114 8.32 -12.98 -1.49
CA ALA A 114 7.72 -14.07 -0.73
C ALA A 114 6.71 -14.87 -1.58
N TYR A 115 5.91 -14.19 -2.38
CA TYR A 115 5.00 -14.83 -3.33
C TYR A 115 5.74 -15.63 -4.40
N LYS A 116 6.76 -15.04 -5.05
CA LYS A 116 7.59 -15.74 -6.05
C LYS A 116 8.23 -17.00 -5.47
N LYS A 117 8.72 -16.95 -4.24
CA LYS A 117 9.29 -18.12 -3.53
C LYS A 117 8.26 -19.23 -3.35
N LYS A 118 7.07 -18.91 -2.83
CA LYS A 118 5.98 -19.88 -2.65
C LYS A 118 5.54 -20.53 -3.97
N VAL A 119 5.52 -19.77 -5.06
CA VAL A 119 5.19 -20.31 -6.39
C VAL A 119 6.23 -21.32 -6.84
N ARG A 120 7.53 -21.02 -6.70
CA ARG A 120 8.62 -21.95 -7.06
C ARG A 120 8.56 -23.24 -6.22
N GLU A 121 8.38 -23.12 -4.90
CA GLU A 121 8.25 -24.29 -4.01
C GLU A 121 7.05 -25.16 -4.39
N LYS A 122 5.91 -24.55 -4.73
CA LYS A 122 4.72 -25.27 -5.19
C LYS A 122 4.95 -25.97 -6.53
N GLN A 123 5.68 -25.34 -7.45
CA GLN A 123 6.07 -25.96 -8.72
C GLN A 123 7.01 -27.15 -8.49
N GLN A 124 8.02 -27.01 -7.64
CA GLN A 124 8.95 -28.09 -7.31
C GLN A 124 8.24 -29.28 -6.65
N LYS A 125 7.33 -29.03 -5.68
CA LYS A 125 6.52 -30.08 -5.06
C LYS A 125 5.65 -30.80 -6.08
N LYS A 126 5.01 -30.06 -6.99
CA LYS A 126 4.19 -30.66 -8.06
C LYS A 126 5.04 -31.53 -8.99
N MET A 127 6.24 -31.06 -9.34
CA MET A 127 7.16 -31.80 -10.20
C MET A 127 7.66 -33.09 -9.52
N LYS A 128 8.01 -33.02 -8.23
CA LYS A 128 8.42 -34.19 -7.44
C LYS A 128 7.30 -35.24 -7.35
N TYR A 129 6.08 -34.81 -7.04
CA TYR A 129 4.92 -35.70 -7.01
C TYR A 129 4.63 -36.34 -8.37
N GLN A 130 4.82 -35.60 -9.47
CA GLN A 130 4.68 -36.17 -10.82
C GLN A 130 5.78 -37.18 -11.16
N MET A 131 7.01 -36.99 -10.67
CA MET A 131 8.06 -38.00 -10.82
C MET A 131 7.78 -39.25 -9.99
N GLU A 132 7.31 -39.11 -8.75
CA GLU A 132 6.93 -40.22 -7.86
C GLU A 132 5.72 -41.02 -8.36
N LEU A 133 4.81 -40.39 -9.12
CA LEU A 133 3.68 -41.06 -9.77
C LEU A 133 4.06 -41.78 -11.07
N ALA A 134 5.18 -41.39 -11.69
CA ALA A 134 5.66 -41.95 -12.95
C ALA A 134 6.72 -43.06 -12.76
N SER A 135 7.22 -43.24 -11.52
CA SER A 135 8.08 -44.34 -11.08
C SER A 135 7.27 -45.47 -10.47
#